data_AF-A0A3Q3DXG2-F1
#
_entry.id   AF-A0A3Q3DXG2-F1
#
_cell.length_a   1.000
_cell.length_b   1.000
_cell.length_c   1.000
_cell.angle_alpha   90.00
_cell.angle_beta   90.00
_cell.angle_gamma   90.00
#
_symmetry.space_group_name_H-M   'P 1'
#
loop_
_entity.id
_entity.type
_entity.pdbx_description
1 polymer ?
#
loop_
_entity_poly.entity_id
_entity_poly.type
_entity_poly.pdbx_seq_one_letter_code
_entity_poly.pdbx_strand_id
1 'polypeptide(L)'
;MAVPHLRLLYSPSILPEELLVRQCDGACAEVDSDTEAVAGRGFKLGCISCKMRSEVKATATVEWYFKARGEVEFVQIYTYGEMGPMIENEIFMDRLDWNGSKRSNDIQDASIYILNVTLNDSGTYRCFFNRVLTYSNYENTTVISKVVHLNVVAKATRGTASIVSEVMMYVSIIGLQVWLLIEMIYCYRKIAAAGEEALREAANAEYLAIASESKDNCADVQVGE
;
A
#
# COMPACT_ATOMS: atom_id res chain seq x y z
N MET A 1 44.02 -3.53 18.89
CA MET A 1 44.06 -2.83 20.19
C MET A 1 43.33 -3.70 21.21
N ALA A 2 44.03 -4.06 22.28
CA ALA A 2 43.60 -4.91 23.38
C ALA A 2 42.81 -4.07 24.42
N VAL A 3 41.64 -4.58 24.89
CA VAL A 3 41.32 -5.00 26.29
C VAL A 3 40.94 -3.81 27.23
N PRO A 4 40.13 -3.92 28.33
CA PRO A 4 39.44 -5.07 28.97
C PRO A 4 37.97 -4.85 29.48
N HIS A 5 37.36 -6.00 29.84
CA HIS A 5 36.46 -6.29 31.00
C HIS A 5 35.32 -5.37 31.43
N LEU A 6 34.11 -5.95 31.45
CA LEU A 6 33.42 -6.16 32.73
C LEU A 6 32.60 -7.47 32.69
N ARG A 7 32.96 -8.41 33.56
CA ARG A 7 32.16 -9.61 33.87
C ARG A 7 31.15 -9.22 34.94
N LEU A 8 29.86 -9.45 34.69
CA LEU A 8 28.87 -9.65 35.75
C LEU A 8 28.26 -11.04 35.56
N LEU A 9 28.67 -11.93 36.46
CA LEU A 9 28.01 -13.20 36.73
C LEU A 9 26.78 -12.91 37.58
N TYR A 10 25.57 -13.26 37.14
CA TYR A 10 24.46 -13.57 38.02
C TYR A 10 23.65 -14.75 37.44
N SER A 11 23.19 -15.56 38.38
CA SER A 11 22.70 -16.95 38.37
C SER A 11 21.44 -17.26 37.54
N PRO A 12 21.15 -18.57 37.32
CA PRO A 12 20.16 -19.04 36.35
C PRO A 12 18.77 -19.15 36.98
N SER A 13 17.81 -18.36 36.51
CA SER A 13 16.39 -18.66 36.67
C SER A 13 15.61 -17.77 35.72
N ILE A 14 14.58 -18.34 35.09
CA ILE A 14 13.68 -17.72 34.10
C ILE A 14 14.26 -17.80 32.68
N LEU A 15 14.00 -18.93 32.01
CA LEU A 15 13.93 -18.96 30.55
C LEU A 15 12.77 -18.02 30.16
N PRO A 16 13.01 -16.87 29.52
CA PRO A 16 11.96 -16.28 28.72
C PRO A 16 11.73 -17.25 27.58
N GLU A 17 10.49 -17.67 27.40
CA GLU A 17 10.04 -18.33 26.18
C GLU A 17 10.35 -17.35 25.03
N GLU A 18 11.55 -17.51 24.43
CA GLU A 18 11.94 -16.74 23.28
C GLU A 18 10.94 -17.08 22.20
N LEU A 19 10.01 -16.14 22.02
CA LEU A 19 9.15 -16.08 20.85
C LEU A 19 10.14 -16.02 19.68
N LEU A 20 10.43 -17.18 19.12
CA LEU A 20 11.28 -17.33 17.96
C LEU A 20 10.53 -16.61 16.86
N VAL A 21 10.83 -15.32 16.69
CA VAL A 21 10.38 -14.54 15.56
C VAL A 21 10.97 -15.28 14.38
N ARG A 22 10.14 -16.13 13.75
CA ARG A 22 10.46 -16.69 12.46
C ARG A 22 10.71 -15.49 11.59
N GLN A 23 11.98 -15.23 11.33
CA GLN A 23 12.40 -14.28 10.34
C GLN A 23 11.78 -14.78 9.03
N CYS A 24 10.64 -14.20 8.65
CA CYS A 24 10.05 -14.50 7.36
C CYS A 24 11.09 -14.10 6.32
N ASP A 25 11.58 -15.08 5.56
CA ASP A 25 12.43 -14.80 4.43
C ASP A 25 11.67 -13.90 3.46
N GLY A 26 12.33 -12.85 2.99
CA GLY A 26 11.74 -11.95 2.00
C GLY A 26 11.44 -12.71 0.71
N ALA A 27 10.23 -12.57 0.19
CA ALA A 27 9.86 -13.07 -1.13
C ALA A 27 10.17 -12.00 -2.19
N CYS A 28 10.53 -12.45 -3.40
CA CYS A 28 10.63 -11.57 -4.57
C CYS A 28 9.25 -11.43 -5.20
N ALA A 29 8.85 -10.19 -5.50
CA ALA A 29 7.62 -9.90 -6.24
C ALA A 29 7.96 -9.04 -7.46
N GLU A 30 7.44 -9.43 -8.62
CA GLU A 30 7.56 -8.64 -9.83
C GLU A 30 6.52 -7.51 -9.80
N VAL A 31 7.00 -6.26 -9.85
CA VAL A 31 6.18 -5.05 -9.88
C VAL A 31 6.53 -4.28 -11.14
N ASP A 32 5.51 -3.84 -11.87
CA ASP A 32 5.70 -3.01 -13.05
C ASP A 32 6.20 -1.61 -12.67
N SER A 33 7.04 -1.03 -13.53
CA SER A 33 7.54 0.32 -13.33
C SER A 33 6.46 1.36 -13.53
N ASP A 34 6.62 2.51 -12.87
CA ASP A 34 5.91 3.72 -13.22
C ASP A 34 6.16 4.08 -14.69
N THR A 35 5.14 4.64 -15.35
CA THR A 35 5.16 4.96 -16.78
C THR A 35 5.19 6.47 -17.06
N GLU A 36 5.00 7.31 -16.04
CA GLU A 36 4.97 8.76 -16.16
C GLU A 36 6.14 9.40 -15.40
N ALA A 37 7.02 10.10 -16.12
CA ALA A 37 8.13 10.85 -15.55
C ALA A 37 7.94 12.36 -15.73
N VAL A 38 8.48 13.15 -14.81
CA VAL A 38 8.42 14.61 -14.89
C VAL A 38 9.72 15.15 -15.49
N ALA A 39 9.60 16.02 -16.49
CA ALA A 39 10.76 16.68 -17.08
C ALA A 39 11.58 17.48 -16.04
N GLY A 40 12.91 17.41 -16.14
CA GLY A 40 13.87 18.07 -15.25
C GLY A 40 14.06 17.39 -13.90
N ARG A 41 13.39 16.26 -13.63
CA ARG A 41 13.58 15.48 -12.39
C ARG A 41 14.25 14.14 -12.70
N GLY A 42 14.83 13.53 -11.66
CA GLY A 42 15.31 12.16 -11.75
C GLY A 42 14.15 11.17 -11.69
N PHE A 43 14.26 10.06 -12.42
CA PHE A 43 13.22 9.04 -12.51
C PHE A 43 13.82 7.64 -12.40
N LYS A 44 13.17 6.76 -11.62
CA LYS A 44 13.57 5.36 -11.48
C LYS A 44 12.76 4.53 -12.48
N LEU A 45 13.44 3.92 -13.45
CA LEU A 45 12.85 2.86 -14.27
C LEU A 45 13.04 1.52 -13.56
N GLY A 46 11.93 0.95 -13.11
CA GLY A 46 11.90 -0.36 -12.48
C GLY A 46 11.98 -1.48 -13.51
N CYS A 47 12.81 -2.48 -13.25
CA CYS A 47 12.72 -3.74 -13.97
C CYS A 47 13.09 -4.88 -13.04
N ILE A 48 12.11 -5.68 -12.66
CA ILE A 48 12.29 -6.78 -11.72
C ILE A 48 11.95 -8.08 -12.45
N SER A 49 12.86 -9.04 -12.36
CA SER A 49 12.62 -10.42 -12.79
C SER A 49 13.02 -11.37 -11.68
N CYS A 50 12.02 -11.95 -11.04
CA CYS A 50 12.22 -12.90 -9.96
C CYS A 50 12.60 -14.27 -10.55
N LYS A 51 13.48 -14.99 -9.86
CA LYS A 51 13.69 -16.41 -10.19
C LYS A 51 12.46 -17.20 -9.77
N MET A 52 12.11 -18.23 -10.56
CA MET A 52 11.04 -19.16 -10.19
C MET A 52 11.33 -19.86 -8.84
N ARG A 53 12.61 -20.07 -8.55
CA ARG A 53 13.11 -20.77 -7.37
C ARG A 53 14.26 -19.98 -6.75
N SER A 54 14.04 -19.43 -5.55
CA SER A 54 14.94 -18.44 -4.93
C SER A 54 16.30 -19.02 -4.50
N GLU A 55 16.32 -20.29 -4.10
CA GLU A 55 17.48 -20.98 -3.55
C GLU A 55 18.54 -21.37 -4.59
N VAL A 56 18.18 -21.37 -5.87
CA VAL A 56 19.11 -21.74 -6.95
C VAL A 56 20.10 -20.60 -7.15
N LYS A 57 21.41 -20.88 -7.07
CA LYS A 57 22.44 -19.88 -7.33
C LYS A 57 22.39 -19.44 -8.78
N ALA A 58 22.53 -18.14 -8.99
CA ALA A 58 22.47 -17.56 -10.32
C ALA A 58 23.48 -16.43 -10.46
N THR A 59 23.98 -16.25 -11.68
CA THR A 59 24.66 -15.04 -12.12
C THR A 59 23.82 -14.43 -13.24
N ALA A 60 23.69 -13.11 -13.26
CA ALA A 60 22.90 -12.42 -14.26
C ALA A 60 23.65 -11.20 -14.81
N THR A 61 23.53 -11.02 -16.11
CA THR A 61 23.89 -9.80 -16.83
C THR A 61 22.61 -9.14 -17.30
N VAL A 62 22.54 -7.83 -17.15
CA VAL A 62 21.39 -7.01 -17.53
C VAL A 62 21.79 -6.12 -18.69
N GLU A 63 20.95 -6.08 -19.71
CA GLU A 63 21.08 -5.16 -20.84
C GLU A 63 19.80 -4.34 -20.98
N TRP A 64 19.95 -3.04 -21.18
CA TRP A 64 18.86 -2.13 -21.46
C TRP A 64 18.94 -1.60 -22.88
N TYR A 65 17.78 -1.61 -23.52
CA TYR A 65 17.56 -1.08 -24.84
C TYR A 65 16.50 0.00 -24.81
N PHE A 66 16.69 1.04 -25.60
CA PHE A 66 15.77 2.14 -25.76
C PHE A 66 15.31 2.26 -27.20
N LYS A 67 14.05 2.58 -27.38
CA LYS A 67 13.46 2.95 -28.65
C LYS A 67 12.67 4.25 -28.49
N ALA A 68 13.12 5.30 -29.16
CA ALA A 68 12.44 6.59 -29.12
C ALA A 68 11.04 6.52 -29.76
N ARG A 69 10.17 7.46 -29.41
CA ARG A 69 8.83 7.56 -30.01
C ARG A 69 8.98 7.92 -31.51
N GLY A 70 8.57 7.01 -32.39
CA GLY A 70 8.61 7.21 -33.85
C GLY A 70 9.75 6.44 -34.54
N GLU A 71 10.70 5.91 -33.78
CA GLU A 71 11.73 5.02 -34.30
C GLU A 71 11.29 3.55 -34.30
N VAL A 72 11.92 2.76 -35.16
CA VAL A 72 11.58 1.34 -35.35
C VAL A 72 12.54 0.44 -34.55
N GLU A 73 13.81 0.82 -34.47
CA GLU A 73 14.88 -0.02 -33.92
C GLU A 73 15.15 0.28 -32.44
N PHE A 74 15.66 -0.73 -31.74
CA PHE A 74 16.11 -0.62 -30.36
C PHE A 74 17.61 -0.41 -30.33
N VAL A 75 18.07 0.59 -29.59
CA VAL A 75 19.49 0.88 -29.37
C VAL A 75 19.86 0.47 -27.95
N GLN A 76 20.98 -0.23 -27.79
CA GLN A 76 21.51 -0.58 -26.49
C GLN A 76 22.02 0.69 -25.78
N ILE A 77 21.59 0.91 -24.54
CA ILE A 77 21.92 2.11 -23.77
C ILE A 77 22.75 1.81 -22.53
N TYR A 78 22.60 0.63 -21.94
CA TYR A 78 23.22 0.31 -20.66
C TYR A 78 23.40 -1.18 -20.49
N THR A 79 24.55 -1.58 -19.97
CA THR A 79 24.89 -2.97 -19.64
C THR A 79 25.39 -3.02 -18.20
N TYR A 80 24.94 -3.99 -17.43
CA TYR A 80 25.42 -4.23 -16.07
C TYR A 80 25.65 -5.71 -15.84
N GLY A 81 26.86 -6.06 -15.39
CA GLY A 81 27.24 -7.43 -15.09
C GLY A 81 28.45 -7.48 -14.17
N GLU A 82 29.27 -8.52 -14.31
CA GLU A 82 30.44 -8.75 -13.46
C GLU A 82 31.52 -7.65 -13.59
N MET A 83 31.67 -7.06 -14.79
CA MET A 83 32.62 -5.98 -15.06
C MET A 83 32.12 -4.60 -14.57
N GLY A 84 30.91 -4.53 -14.01
CA GLY A 84 30.28 -3.29 -13.55
C GLY A 84 29.35 -2.64 -14.57
N PRO A 85 28.97 -1.37 -14.35
CA PRO A 85 28.09 -0.61 -15.24
C PRO A 85 28.85 -0.09 -16.47
N MET A 86 28.27 -0.27 -17.66
CA MET A 86 28.78 0.26 -18.92
C MET A 86 27.66 0.98 -19.66
N ILE A 87 27.89 2.24 -20.03
CA ILE A 87 26.96 3.05 -20.81
C ILE A 87 27.42 2.99 -22.27
N GLU A 88 26.56 2.50 -23.16
CA GLU A 88 26.91 2.29 -24.57
C GLU A 88 26.52 3.48 -25.46
N ASN A 89 25.63 4.35 -24.98
CA ASN A 89 25.05 5.44 -25.76
C ASN A 89 25.42 6.82 -25.21
N GLU A 90 25.94 7.70 -26.06
CA GLU A 90 26.38 9.05 -25.71
C GLU A 90 25.26 9.95 -25.15
N ILE A 91 24.00 9.78 -25.61
CA ILE A 91 22.85 10.60 -25.18
C ILE A 91 22.53 10.37 -23.69
N PHE A 92 22.85 9.19 -23.19
CA PHE A 92 22.60 8.75 -21.82
C PHE A 92 23.86 8.78 -20.94
N MET A 93 24.98 9.22 -21.49
CA MET A 93 26.25 9.33 -20.78
C MET A 93 26.13 10.28 -19.59
N ASP A 94 26.71 9.89 -18.46
CA ASP A 94 26.66 10.61 -17.18
C ASP A 94 25.26 10.89 -16.61
N ARG A 95 24.21 10.27 -17.16
CA ARG A 95 22.82 10.43 -16.71
C ARG A 95 22.20 9.15 -16.16
N LEU A 96 22.75 7.98 -16.50
CA LEU A 96 22.27 6.69 -16.06
C LEU A 96 23.04 6.18 -14.85
N ASP A 97 22.31 5.86 -13.79
CA ASP A 97 22.84 5.25 -12.58
C ASP A 97 22.17 3.92 -12.26
N TRP A 98 22.95 2.98 -11.72
CA TRP A 98 22.42 1.71 -11.25
C TRP A 98 21.70 1.86 -9.89
N ASN A 99 20.42 1.48 -9.87
CA ASN A 99 19.59 1.43 -8.65
C ASN A 99 19.07 0.01 -8.33
N GLY A 100 19.57 -1.01 -9.02
CA GLY A 100 19.20 -2.41 -8.82
C GLY A 100 19.97 -3.09 -7.67
N SER A 101 19.98 -4.43 -7.69
CA SER A 101 20.75 -5.23 -6.73
C SER A 101 22.25 -5.00 -6.90
N LYS A 102 22.95 -4.63 -5.82
CA LYS A 102 24.40 -4.31 -5.84
C LYS A 102 25.27 -5.33 -5.09
N ARG A 103 24.67 -6.16 -4.23
CA ARG A 103 25.40 -6.99 -3.26
C ARG A 103 25.76 -8.38 -3.78
N SER A 104 25.14 -8.82 -4.88
CA SER A 104 25.30 -10.15 -5.43
C SER A 104 25.25 -10.15 -6.94
N ASN A 105 25.94 -11.12 -7.55
CA ASN A 105 25.86 -11.38 -8.99
C ASN A 105 24.50 -11.98 -9.40
N ASP A 106 23.71 -12.44 -8.42
CA ASP A 106 22.30 -12.79 -8.63
C ASP A 106 21.45 -11.50 -8.66
N ILE A 107 21.27 -10.97 -9.86
CA ILE A 107 20.48 -9.77 -10.10
C ILE A 107 19.01 -10.17 -10.35
N GLN A 108 18.14 -9.72 -9.46
CA GLN A 108 16.68 -9.85 -9.59
C GLN A 108 16.00 -8.49 -9.81
N ASP A 109 16.52 -7.43 -9.17
CA ASP A 109 16.12 -6.05 -9.45
C ASP A 109 17.19 -5.39 -10.34
N ALA A 110 16.78 -5.01 -11.54
CA ALA A 110 17.56 -4.36 -12.58
C ALA A 110 17.18 -2.89 -12.82
N SER A 111 16.67 -2.23 -11.78
CA SER A 111 16.24 -0.84 -11.88
C SER A 111 17.40 0.11 -12.20
N ILE A 112 17.17 1.02 -13.14
CA ILE A 112 18.08 2.13 -13.47
C ILE A 112 17.45 3.46 -13.07
N TYR A 113 18.30 4.45 -12.79
CA TYR A 113 17.90 5.81 -12.47
C TYR A 113 18.36 6.73 -13.60
N ILE A 114 17.43 7.48 -14.18
CA ILE A 114 17.72 8.50 -15.20
C ILE A 114 17.74 9.86 -14.49
N LEU A 115 18.89 10.53 -14.52
CA LEU A 115 19.07 11.88 -14.02
C LEU A 115 18.60 12.91 -15.07
N ASN A 116 17.90 13.94 -14.58
CA ASN A 116 17.40 15.05 -15.39
C ASN A 116 16.66 14.57 -16.65
N VAL A 117 15.49 13.96 -16.47
CA VAL A 117 14.68 13.46 -17.57
C VAL A 117 14.23 14.59 -18.50
N THR A 118 14.29 14.36 -19.79
CA THR A 118 13.89 15.29 -20.86
C THR A 118 12.76 14.69 -21.68
N LEU A 119 12.06 15.51 -22.48
CA LEU A 119 10.96 15.02 -23.34
C LEU A 119 11.42 14.01 -24.41
N ASN A 120 12.71 14.05 -24.78
CA ASN A 120 13.30 13.13 -25.75
C ASN A 120 13.52 11.72 -25.18
N ASP A 121 13.55 11.58 -23.85
CA ASP A 121 13.69 10.28 -23.20
C ASP A 121 12.37 9.49 -23.21
N SER A 122 11.28 10.06 -23.77
CA SER A 122 10.01 9.37 -23.94
C SER A 122 10.08 8.33 -25.05
N GLY A 123 9.69 7.10 -24.72
CA GLY A 123 9.79 5.99 -25.63
C GLY A 123 9.49 4.66 -24.95
N THR A 124 10.02 3.60 -25.54
CA THR A 124 9.90 2.24 -25.03
C THR A 124 11.26 1.73 -24.59
N TYR A 125 11.37 1.38 -23.33
CA TYR A 125 12.54 0.75 -22.75
C TYR A 125 12.31 -0.75 -22.67
N ARG A 126 13.37 -1.52 -22.92
CA ARG A 126 13.35 -2.98 -22.79
C ARG A 126 14.59 -3.41 -22.01
N CYS A 127 14.37 -4.10 -20.92
CA CYS A 127 15.43 -4.75 -20.16
C CYS A 127 15.48 -6.23 -20.53
N PHE A 128 16.68 -6.77 -20.66
CA PHE A 128 16.97 -8.18 -20.82
C PHE A 128 17.76 -8.68 -19.62
N PHE A 129 17.33 -9.80 -19.06
CA PHE A 129 18.06 -10.55 -18.06
C PHE A 129 18.66 -11.78 -18.73
N ASN A 130 19.97 -11.77 -18.91
CA ASN A 130 20.75 -12.91 -19.35
C ASN A 130 21.27 -13.62 -18.10
N ARG A 131 20.51 -14.61 -17.62
CA ARG A 131 20.77 -15.29 -16.34
C ARG A 131 21.27 -16.72 -16.57
N VAL A 132 22.36 -17.06 -15.91
CA VAL A 132 22.89 -18.43 -15.82
C VAL A 132 22.52 -18.98 -14.45
N LEU A 133 21.70 -20.04 -14.44
CA LEU A 133 21.28 -20.77 -13.25
C LEU A 133 22.22 -21.95 -13.05
N THR A 134 22.92 -21.97 -11.93
CA THR A 134 23.85 -23.05 -11.58
C THR A 134 23.15 -24.07 -10.68
N TYR A 135 22.83 -25.24 -11.23
CA TYR A 135 22.36 -26.39 -10.48
C TYR A 135 23.55 -27.28 -10.07
N SER A 136 23.30 -28.33 -9.28
CA SER A 136 24.38 -29.22 -8.84
C SER A 136 25.07 -29.97 -9.98
N ASN A 137 24.35 -30.23 -11.07
CA ASN A 137 24.79 -31.15 -12.13
C ASN A 137 24.88 -30.51 -13.52
N TYR A 138 24.33 -29.31 -13.72
CA TYR A 138 24.32 -28.61 -15.00
C TYR A 138 24.05 -27.12 -14.80
N GLU A 139 24.34 -26.33 -15.83
CA GLU A 139 24.02 -24.91 -15.88
C GLU A 139 22.95 -24.68 -16.94
N ASN A 140 21.98 -23.81 -16.63
CA ASN A 140 20.94 -23.45 -17.57
C ASN A 140 20.93 -21.94 -17.80
N THR A 141 20.99 -21.52 -19.07
CA THR A 141 20.93 -20.11 -19.44
C THR A 141 19.49 -19.75 -19.81
N THR A 142 18.99 -18.68 -19.21
CA THR A 142 17.64 -18.17 -19.43
C THR A 142 17.70 -16.69 -19.79
N VAL A 143 16.95 -16.30 -20.83
CA VAL A 143 16.84 -14.92 -21.27
C VAL A 143 15.41 -14.46 -21.08
N ILE A 144 15.21 -13.45 -20.24
CA ILE A 144 13.89 -12.87 -19.95
C ILE A 144 13.93 -11.41 -20.36
N SER A 145 12.88 -10.94 -21.04
CA SER A 145 12.74 -9.52 -21.38
C SER A 145 11.48 -8.93 -20.78
N LYS A 146 11.58 -7.68 -20.31
CA LYS A 146 10.43 -6.88 -19.86
C LYS A 146 10.45 -5.55 -20.60
N VAL A 147 9.26 -5.03 -20.87
CA VAL A 147 9.07 -3.80 -21.64
C VAL A 147 8.40 -2.77 -20.76
N VAL A 148 8.92 -1.56 -20.75
CA VAL A 148 8.39 -0.41 -20.01
C VAL A 148 8.18 0.74 -20.98
N HIS A 149 6.98 1.31 -21.00
CA HIS A 149 6.66 2.48 -21.81
C HIS A 149 6.76 3.73 -20.95
N LEU A 150 7.72 4.60 -21.26
CA LEU A 150 7.96 5.84 -20.53
C LEU A 150 7.37 7.03 -21.28
N ASN A 151 6.47 7.74 -20.63
CA ASN A 151 5.90 8.99 -21.08
C ASN A 151 6.39 10.14 -20.19
N VAL A 152 7.05 11.13 -20.78
CA VAL A 152 7.58 12.27 -20.04
C VAL A 152 6.59 13.43 -20.14
N VAL A 153 6.15 13.94 -18.99
CA VAL A 153 5.20 15.05 -18.86
C VAL A 153 5.86 16.26 -18.22
N ALA A 154 5.38 17.46 -18.54
CA ALA A 154 5.91 18.70 -17.95
C ALA A 154 5.56 18.85 -16.46
N LYS A 155 4.46 18.24 -16.00
CA LYS A 155 3.95 18.35 -14.64
C LYS A 155 3.38 17.02 -14.18
N ALA A 156 3.67 16.63 -12.94
CA ALA A 156 3.10 15.43 -12.32
C ALA A 156 1.58 15.53 -12.21
N THR A 157 0.89 14.51 -12.70
CA THR A 157 -0.54 14.28 -12.50
C THR A 157 -0.75 13.28 -11.37
N ARG A 158 -1.79 13.50 -10.55
CA ARG A 158 -2.20 12.49 -9.55
C ARG A 158 -2.91 11.36 -10.27
N GLY A 159 -2.64 10.12 -9.87
CA GLY A 159 -3.28 8.94 -10.44
C GLY A 159 -4.80 9.02 -10.31
N THR A 160 -5.51 8.72 -11.41
CA THR A 160 -6.97 8.77 -11.48
C THR A 160 -7.62 7.91 -10.40
N ALA A 161 -7.06 6.72 -10.13
CA ALA A 161 -7.51 5.83 -9.07
C ALA A 161 -7.45 6.47 -7.67
N SER A 162 -6.41 7.25 -7.37
CA SER A 162 -6.29 7.95 -6.08
C SER A 162 -7.33 9.06 -5.94
N ILE A 163 -7.63 9.78 -7.02
CA ILE A 163 -8.66 10.83 -7.01
C ILE A 163 -10.04 10.20 -6.83
N VAL A 164 -10.34 9.13 -7.57
CA VAL A 164 -11.63 8.44 -7.50
C VAL A 164 -11.85 7.78 -6.15
N SER A 165 -10.83 7.13 -5.56
CA SER A 165 -10.97 6.50 -4.25
C SER A 165 -11.23 7.51 -3.12
N GLU A 166 -10.59 8.67 -3.18
CA GLU A 166 -10.82 9.78 -2.24
C GLU A 166 -12.27 10.29 -2.33
N VAL A 167 -12.78 10.52 -3.55
CA VAL A 167 -14.17 10.97 -3.76
C VAL A 167 -15.18 9.90 -3.31
N MET A 168 -14.96 8.63 -3.68
CA MET A 168 -15.86 7.53 -3.32
C MET A 168 -15.90 7.31 -1.80
N MET A 169 -14.78 7.51 -1.10
CA MET A 169 -14.72 7.46 0.36
C MET A 169 -15.65 8.52 0.97
N TYR A 170 -15.54 9.78 0.53
CA TYR A 170 -16.41 10.86 1.06
C TYR A 170 -17.88 10.63 0.76
N VAL A 171 -18.23 10.19 -0.46
CA VAL A 171 -19.63 9.87 -0.82
C VAL A 171 -20.19 8.78 0.08
N SER A 172 -19.41 7.73 0.35
CA SER A 172 -19.83 6.63 1.23
C SER A 172 -20.02 7.10 2.68
N ILE A 173 -19.10 7.92 3.19
CA ILE A 173 -19.19 8.49 4.55
C ILE A 173 -20.44 9.35 4.70
N ILE A 174 -20.67 10.28 3.76
CA ILE A 174 -21.83 11.18 3.80
C ILE A 174 -23.13 10.38 3.66
N GLY A 175 -23.17 9.41 2.75
CA GLY A 175 -24.35 8.55 2.56
C GLY A 175 -24.72 7.76 3.82
N LEU A 176 -23.73 7.12 4.46
CA LEU A 176 -23.93 6.39 5.71
C LEU A 176 -24.36 7.32 6.85
N GLN A 177 -23.77 8.52 6.94
CA GLN A 177 -24.14 9.49 7.97
C GLN A 177 -25.58 9.97 7.80
N VAL A 178 -26.00 10.31 6.58
CA VAL A 178 -27.38 10.72 6.29
C VAL A 178 -28.36 9.58 6.58
N TRP A 179 -28.02 8.35 6.18
CA TRP A 179 -28.84 7.18 6.47
C TRP A 179 -29.04 6.96 7.98
N LEU A 180 -27.96 6.99 8.76
CA LEU A 180 -28.04 6.89 10.23
C LEU A 180 -28.86 8.03 10.84
N LEU A 181 -28.72 9.27 10.35
CA LEU A 181 -29.52 10.39 10.83
C LEU A 181 -31.01 10.22 10.51
N ILE A 182 -31.36 9.68 9.34
CA ILE A 182 -32.74 9.36 8.97
C ILE A 182 -33.31 8.32 9.94
N GLU A 183 -32.60 7.23 10.20
CA GLU A 183 -33.02 6.19 11.15
C GLU A 183 -33.15 6.73 12.58
N MET A 184 -32.21 7.58 13.01
CA MET A 184 -32.26 8.24 14.32
C MET A 184 -33.49 9.15 14.46
N ILE A 185 -33.80 9.98 13.45
CA ILE A 185 -34.96 10.86 13.46
C ILE A 185 -36.26 10.04 13.40
N TYR A 186 -36.29 9.01 12.55
CA TYR A 186 -37.44 8.12 12.41
C TYR A 186 -37.76 7.41 13.73
N CYS A 187 -36.75 6.80 14.37
CA CYS A 187 -36.89 6.18 15.67
C CYS A 187 -37.27 7.18 16.76
N TYR A 188 -36.65 8.37 16.77
CA TYR A 188 -36.96 9.41 17.74
C TYR A 188 -38.43 9.84 17.66
N ARG A 189 -38.94 10.15 16.46
CA ARG A 189 -40.35 10.54 16.28
C ARG A 189 -41.31 9.43 16.68
N LYS A 190 -40.97 8.18 16.34
CA LYS A 190 -41.79 7.02 16.70
C LYS A 190 -41.86 6.81 18.23
N ILE A 191 -40.73 6.92 18.93
CA ILE A 191 -40.67 6.79 20.38
C ILE A 191 -41.36 7.97 21.06
N ALA A 192 -41.17 9.19 20.58
CA ALA A 192 -41.84 10.37 21.13
C ALA A 192 -43.37 10.24 21.08
N ALA A 193 -43.92 9.76 19.95
CA ALA A 193 -45.36 9.51 19.83
C ALA A 193 -45.87 8.45 20.83
N ALA A 194 -45.13 7.34 20.98
CA ALA A 194 -45.48 6.31 21.97
C ALA A 194 -45.28 6.78 23.43
N GLY A 195 -44.32 7.67 23.67
CA GLY A 195 -44.04 8.25 24.98
C GLY A 195 -45.13 9.23 25.42
N GLU A 196 -45.70 10.00 24.51
CA GLU A 196 -46.86 10.87 24.79
C GLU A 196 -48.09 10.04 25.21
N GLU A 197 -48.32 8.88 24.59
CA GLU A 197 -49.40 7.97 24.96
C GLU A 197 -49.17 7.37 26.35
N ALA A 198 -47.95 6.89 26.65
CA ALA A 198 -47.60 6.36 27.97
C ALA A 198 -47.68 7.42 29.07
N LEU A 199 -47.27 8.66 28.79
CA LEU A 199 -47.38 9.77 29.74
C LEU A 199 -48.85 10.13 30.01
N ARG A 200 -49.71 10.08 28.99
CA ARG A 200 -51.15 10.33 29.12
C ARG A 200 -51.85 9.23 29.90
N GLU A 201 -51.46 7.98 29.73
CA GLU A 201 -51.94 6.85 30.54
C GLU A 201 -51.52 6.97 32.00
N ALA A 202 -50.26 7.35 32.27
CA ALA A 202 -49.78 7.58 33.62
C ALA A 202 -50.52 8.75 34.30
N ALA A 203 -50.73 9.88 33.60
CA ALA A 203 -51.47 11.02 34.12
C ALA A 203 -52.95 10.69 34.37
N ASN A 204 -53.60 9.92 33.50
CA ASN A 204 -54.97 9.46 33.71
C ASN A 204 -55.09 8.52 34.93
N ALA A 205 -54.12 7.64 35.15
CA ALA A 205 -54.07 6.79 36.33
C ALA A 205 -53.91 7.61 37.62
N GLU A 206 -53.08 8.65 37.61
CA GLU A 206 -52.91 9.58 38.73
C GLU A 206 -54.18 10.39 39.01
N TYR A 207 -54.85 10.94 37.99
CA TYR A 207 -56.13 11.64 38.15
C TYR A 207 -57.24 10.75 38.73
N LEU A 208 -57.33 9.49 38.29
CA LEU A 208 -58.29 8.54 38.84
C LEU A 208 -58.00 8.20 40.31
N ALA A 209 -56.72 8.11 40.69
CA ALA A 209 -56.33 7.90 42.09
C ALA A 209 -56.71 9.09 42.98
N ILE A 210 -56.51 10.32 42.50
CA ILE A 210 -56.90 11.55 43.23
C ILE A 210 -58.44 11.66 43.34
N ALA A 211 -59.17 11.28 42.29
CA ALA A 211 -60.64 11.28 42.32
C ALA A 211 -61.22 10.26 43.31
N SER A 212 -60.62 9.07 43.44
CA SER A 212 -61.04 8.09 44.47
C SER A 212 -60.83 8.63 45.88
N GLU A 213 -59.71 9.30 46.15
CA GLU A 213 -59.42 9.86 47.47
C GLU A 213 -60.38 11.00 47.86
N SER A 214 -60.83 11.81 46.88
CA SER A 214 -61.84 12.85 47.12
C SER A 214 -63.26 12.30 47.32
N LYS A 215 -63.57 11.12 46.79
CA LYS A 215 -64.90 10.50 46.87
C LYS A 215 -65.15 9.86 48.24
N ASP A 216 -64.11 9.35 48.88
CA ASP A 216 -64.20 8.75 50.22
C ASP A 216 -64.42 9.80 51.33
N ASN A 217 -63.96 11.05 51.13
CA ASN A 217 -64.18 12.15 52.07
C ASN A 217 -65.56 12.83 51.96
N CYS A 218 -66.39 12.52 50.96
CA CYS A 218 -67.75 13.05 50.82
C CYS A 218 -68.85 12.07 51.24
N ALA A 219 -68.50 10.86 51.70
CA ALA A 219 -69.46 9.85 52.16
C ALA A 219 -69.67 9.82 53.68
N ASP A 220 -68.96 10.65 54.46
CA ASP A 220 -69.09 10.72 55.91
C ASP A 220 -69.61 12.09 56.37
N VAL A 221 -70.92 12.32 56.18
CA VAL A 221 -71.67 13.28 57.01
C VAL A 221 -72.80 12.49 57.64
N GLN A 222 -72.55 11.98 58.83
CA GLN A 222 -73.54 11.34 59.69
C GLN A 222 -74.61 12.36 60.11
N VAL A 223 -75.87 12.11 59.76
CA VAL A 223 -77.03 12.67 60.46
C VAL A 223 -77.24 11.82 61.70
N GLY A 224 -76.88 12.36 62.86
CA GLY A 224 -77.27 11.82 64.16
C GLY A 224 -78.36 12.70 64.78
N GLU A 225 -79.57 12.17 64.88
CA GLU A 225 -80.44 12.29 66.07
C GLU A 225 -81.50 11.18 66.05
#